data_AF-A0A7Y5STT8-F1
#
_entry.id   AF-A0A7Y5STT8-F1
#
_cell.length_a   1.000
_cell.length_b   1.000
_cell.length_c   1.000
_cell.angle_alpha   90.00
_cell.angle_beta   90.00
_cell.angle_gamma   90.00
#
_symmetry.space_group_name_H-M   'P 1'
#
loop_
_entity.id
_entity.type
_entity.pdbx_description
1 polymer ?
#
loop_
_entity_poly.entity_id
_entity_poly.type
_entity_poly.pdbx_seq_one_letter_code
_entity_poly.pdbx_strand_id
1 'polypeptide(L)'
;MGAWSLSMNNLGYAMQSDSFVSPAMYAPLDGLPHSAAFAISTRQELLWSNAAFASLVGQKPAMGSSLLGMFPVAVTRQLESALLGGITEPASVVQMVRGRRSYVRTWPLDPAAFGTRGLFVMIEPALLRTPSEQTFPLVVASDLGELEPLSRRELEVLWFTAAGLSAAETAETLSRSVRTVENHIASVHNKLGVSRRAELTRFAVEHGVLAFTREEWAKIVEQAA
;
A
#
# COMPACT_ATOMS: atom_id res chain seq x y z
N MET A 1 10.69 9.95 35.41
CA MET A 1 9.59 10.03 34.42
C MET A 1 10.13 10.73 33.19
N GLY A 2 10.72 9.95 32.27
CA GLY A 2 11.19 10.47 30.98
C GLY A 2 10.18 10.07 29.91
N ALA A 3 9.52 11.05 29.31
CA ALA A 3 8.68 10.82 28.14
C ALA A 3 9.62 10.42 26.99
N TRP A 4 9.63 9.13 26.65
CA TRP A 4 10.28 8.63 25.45
C TRP A 4 9.51 9.18 24.25
N SER A 5 10.01 10.22 23.59
CA SER A 5 9.54 10.57 22.25
C SER A 5 10.06 9.50 21.29
N LEU A 6 9.29 8.44 21.05
CA LEU A 6 9.62 7.49 19.99
C LEU A 6 9.46 8.20 18.64
N SER A 7 10.58 8.50 17.99
CA SER A 7 10.59 8.83 16.57
C SER A 7 10.28 7.56 15.76
N MET A 8 9.76 7.69 14.53
CA MET A 8 9.53 6.55 13.62
C MET A 8 10.81 5.70 13.42
N ASN A 9 11.98 6.32 13.51
CA ASN A 9 13.26 5.60 13.49
C ASN A 9 13.43 4.67 14.71
N ASN A 10 13.04 5.11 15.92
CA ASN A 10 13.14 4.26 17.12
C ASN A 10 12.12 3.11 17.13
N LEU A 11 10.92 3.32 16.58
CA LEU A 11 9.94 2.25 16.37
C LEU A 11 10.41 1.26 15.31
N GLY A 12 10.98 1.75 14.21
CA GLY A 12 11.61 0.94 13.18
C GLY A 12 12.76 0.10 13.73
N TYR A 13 13.61 0.65 14.61
CA TYR A 13 14.70 -0.08 15.26
C TYR A 13 14.19 -1.11 16.29
N ALA A 14 13.21 -0.77 17.13
CA ALA A 14 12.62 -1.70 18.10
C ALA A 14 11.89 -2.87 17.41
N MET A 15 11.22 -2.61 16.28
CA MET A 15 10.54 -3.64 15.48
C MET A 15 11.48 -4.39 14.51
N GLN A 16 12.71 -3.91 14.30
CA GLN A 16 13.76 -4.64 13.58
C GLN A 16 14.48 -5.65 14.48
N SER A 17 14.55 -5.40 15.80
CA SER A 17 15.21 -6.30 16.74
C SER A 17 14.34 -7.46 17.23
N ASP A 18 13.02 -7.29 17.27
CA ASP A 18 12.10 -8.31 17.78
C ASP A 18 11.44 -9.09 16.64
N SER A 19 11.61 -10.41 16.64
CA SER A 19 11.03 -11.31 15.63
C SER A 19 9.50 -11.43 15.73
N PHE A 20 8.89 -10.97 16.83
CA PHE A 20 7.44 -11.06 17.08
C PHE A 20 6.88 -9.77 17.71
N VAL A 21 5.63 -9.46 17.41
CA VAL A 21 4.88 -8.35 18.05
C VAL A 21 4.06 -8.88 19.23
N SER A 22 3.90 -8.08 20.30
CA SER A 22 3.06 -8.34 21.49
C SER A 22 2.15 -7.13 21.83
N PRO A 23 1.06 -7.30 22.62
CA PRO A 23 0.14 -6.20 22.95
C PRO A 23 0.79 -5.03 23.70
N ALA A 24 1.89 -5.27 24.42
CA ALA A 24 2.63 -4.21 25.11
C ALA A 24 3.19 -3.16 24.15
N MET A 25 3.32 -3.49 22.85
CA MET A 25 3.78 -2.58 21.80
C MET A 25 2.66 -1.73 21.18
N TYR A 26 1.40 -1.90 21.59
CA TYR A 26 0.27 -1.19 20.98
C TYR A 26 0.12 0.25 21.45
N ALA A 27 0.34 0.51 22.74
CA ALA A 27 0.16 1.84 23.31
C ALA A 27 1.02 2.94 22.63
N PRO A 28 2.28 2.68 22.24
CA PRO A 28 3.07 3.63 21.45
C PRO A 28 2.57 3.84 20.01
N LEU A 29 1.82 2.88 19.44
CA LEU A 29 1.28 2.94 18.09
C LEU A 29 -0.09 3.62 18.05
N ASP A 30 -0.82 3.59 19.16
CA ASP A 30 -2.02 4.38 19.37
C ASP A 30 -1.66 5.87 19.52
N GLY A 31 -1.87 6.62 18.44
CA GLY A 31 -1.59 8.05 18.38
C GLY A 31 -0.62 8.46 17.27
N LEU A 32 -0.02 7.50 16.54
CA LEU A 32 0.76 7.82 15.34
C LEU A 32 -0.17 8.32 14.23
N PRO A 33 -0.05 9.59 13.80
CA PRO A 33 -0.84 10.09 12.70
C PRO A 33 -0.37 9.42 11.39
N HIS A 34 -1.32 9.00 10.56
CA HIS A 34 -1.08 8.42 9.23
C HIS A 34 -0.40 7.04 9.17
N SER A 35 0.06 6.47 10.28
CA SER A 35 0.55 5.08 10.34
C SER A 35 -0.57 4.14 10.79
N ALA A 36 -1.27 3.56 9.83
CA ALA A 36 -2.33 2.59 10.11
C ALA A 36 -1.71 1.26 10.59
N ALA A 37 -2.22 0.71 11.68
CA ALA A 37 -1.72 -0.54 12.22
C ALA A 37 -2.85 -1.43 12.74
N PHE A 38 -2.71 -2.75 12.53
CA PHE A 38 -3.67 -3.74 13.00
C PHE A 38 -3.03 -5.11 13.20
N ALA A 39 -3.67 -5.93 14.02
CA ALA A 39 -3.33 -7.34 14.22
C ALA A 39 -4.48 -8.22 13.73
N ILE A 40 -4.16 -9.28 13.01
CA ILE A 40 -5.13 -10.22 12.45
C ILE A 40 -4.71 -11.66 12.75
N SER A 41 -5.67 -12.51 13.12
CA SER A 41 -5.41 -13.94 13.32
C SER A 41 -5.30 -14.70 12.00
N THR A 42 -4.81 -15.93 12.03
CA THR A 42 -4.86 -16.85 10.86
C THR A 42 -6.28 -17.21 10.44
N ARG A 43 -7.29 -16.99 11.29
CA ARG A 43 -8.72 -17.08 10.96
C ARG A 43 -9.28 -15.78 10.38
N GLN A 44 -8.41 -14.82 10.07
CA GLN A 44 -8.73 -13.51 9.50
C GLN A 44 -9.62 -12.64 10.39
N GLU A 45 -9.58 -12.89 11.70
CA GLU A 45 -10.29 -12.11 12.72
C GLU A 45 -9.39 -10.96 13.17
N LEU A 46 -9.94 -9.74 13.24
CA LEU A 46 -9.24 -8.58 13.76
C LEU A 46 -8.99 -8.73 15.26
N LEU A 47 -7.73 -8.73 15.67
CA LEU A 47 -7.28 -8.87 17.05
C LEU A 47 -6.93 -7.55 17.72
N TRP A 48 -6.68 -6.49 16.95
CA TRP A 48 -6.47 -5.11 17.40
C TRP A 48 -6.31 -4.17 16.19
N SER A 49 -6.65 -2.89 16.32
CA SER A 49 -6.31 -1.85 15.33
C SER A 49 -6.26 -0.47 15.96
N ASN A 50 -5.41 0.41 15.43
CA ASN A 50 -5.36 1.81 15.85
C ASN A 50 -6.36 2.71 15.10
N ALA A 51 -6.46 3.97 15.51
CA ALA A 51 -7.36 4.96 14.90
C ALA A 51 -7.02 5.30 13.44
N ALA A 52 -5.74 5.25 13.07
CA ALA A 52 -5.30 5.50 11.69
C ALA A 52 -5.79 4.39 10.75
N PHE A 53 -5.81 3.13 11.20
CA PHE A 53 -6.40 2.03 10.43
C PHE A 53 -7.91 2.22 10.21
N ALA A 54 -8.66 2.61 11.26
CA ALA A 54 -10.08 2.91 11.13
C ALA A 54 -10.36 4.02 10.10
N SER A 55 -9.47 5.02 10.04
CA SER A 55 -9.55 6.10 9.03
C SER A 55 -9.25 5.59 7.63
N LEU A 56 -8.24 4.71 7.48
CA LEU A 56 -7.85 4.11 6.20
C LEU A 56 -8.98 3.27 5.58
N VAL A 57 -9.73 2.54 6.40
CA VAL A 57 -10.83 1.68 5.96
C VAL A 57 -12.20 2.35 6.00
N GLY A 58 -12.26 3.63 6.42
CA GLY A 58 -13.49 4.44 6.46
C GLY A 58 -14.49 4.08 7.55
N GLN A 59 -14.17 3.13 8.43
CA GLN A 59 -15.02 2.70 9.53
C GLN A 59 -14.16 2.14 10.68
N LYS A 60 -14.66 2.19 11.92
CA LYS A 60 -14.01 1.53 13.05
C LYS A 60 -14.43 0.05 13.09
N PRO A 61 -13.56 -0.90 12.71
CA PRO A 61 -13.92 -2.31 12.75
C PRO A 61 -14.12 -2.79 14.19
N ALA A 62 -15.06 -3.73 14.36
CA ALA A 62 -15.24 -4.42 15.63
C ALA A 62 -14.14 -5.47 15.84
N MET A 63 -13.68 -5.61 17.07
CA MET A 63 -12.75 -6.66 17.46
C MET A 63 -13.40 -8.03 17.24
N GLY A 64 -12.63 -8.98 16.71
CA GLY A 64 -13.12 -10.30 16.30
C GLY A 64 -13.88 -10.33 14.97
N SER A 65 -14.12 -9.19 14.33
CA SER A 65 -14.74 -9.17 12.99
C SER A 65 -13.76 -9.63 11.91
N SER A 66 -14.31 -10.16 10.82
CA SER A 66 -13.52 -10.54 9.66
C SER A 66 -13.08 -9.31 8.86
N LEU A 67 -11.80 -9.23 8.50
CA LEU A 67 -11.27 -8.15 7.66
C LEU A 67 -11.57 -8.34 6.15
N LEU A 68 -12.08 -9.51 5.74
CA LEU A 68 -12.24 -9.86 4.32
C LEU A 68 -13.19 -8.94 3.54
N GLY A 69 -14.16 -8.32 4.22
CA GLY A 69 -15.12 -7.40 3.61
C GLY A 69 -14.64 -5.95 3.54
N MET A 70 -13.44 -5.64 4.06
CA MET A 70 -12.95 -4.26 4.19
C MET A 70 -11.97 -3.87 3.09
N PHE A 71 -11.54 -4.84 2.27
CA PHE A 71 -10.60 -4.66 1.16
C PHE A 71 -11.14 -5.32 -0.11
N PRO A 72 -10.66 -4.93 -1.31
CA PRO A 72 -10.97 -5.64 -2.54
C PRO A 72 -10.63 -7.14 -2.43
N VAL A 73 -11.43 -7.99 -3.08
CA VAL A 73 -11.30 -9.46 -3.01
C VAL A 73 -9.88 -9.95 -3.36
N ALA A 74 -9.20 -9.29 -4.29
CA ALA A 74 -7.83 -9.63 -4.67
C ALA A 74 -6.85 -9.47 -3.49
N VAL A 75 -6.91 -8.33 -2.79
CA VAL A 75 -6.10 -8.04 -1.59
C VAL A 75 -6.37 -9.08 -0.51
N THR A 76 -7.66 -9.38 -0.32
CA THR A 76 -8.14 -10.35 0.65
C THR A 76 -7.56 -11.76 0.42
N ARG A 77 -7.56 -12.25 -0.82
CA ARG A 77 -7.00 -13.58 -1.17
C ARG A 77 -5.49 -13.67 -0.93
N GLN A 78 -4.74 -12.60 -1.20
CA GLN A 78 -3.30 -12.60 -0.95
C GLN A 78 -2.98 -12.48 0.54
N LEU A 79 -3.74 -11.68 1.30
CA LEU A 79 -3.59 -11.66 2.75
C LEU A 79 -3.87 -13.04 3.35
N GLU A 80 -4.90 -13.74 2.86
CA GLU A 80 -5.16 -15.13 3.24
C GLU A 80 -4.00 -16.06 2.87
N SER A 81 -3.48 -15.98 1.64
CA SER A 81 -2.32 -16.78 1.22
C SER A 81 -1.09 -16.50 2.09
N ALA A 82 -0.88 -15.25 2.51
CA ALA A 82 0.20 -14.86 3.39
C ALA A 82 0.02 -15.39 4.82
N LEU A 83 -1.20 -15.33 5.35
CA LEU A 83 -1.56 -15.89 6.66
C LEU A 83 -1.42 -17.41 6.69
N LEU A 84 -1.87 -18.10 5.64
CA LEU A 84 -1.77 -19.56 5.50
C LEU A 84 -0.34 -20.01 5.19
N GLY A 85 0.39 -19.25 4.38
CA GLY A 85 1.81 -19.46 4.10
C GLY A 85 2.70 -19.29 5.33
N GLY A 86 2.16 -18.64 6.38
CA GLY A 86 2.76 -18.60 7.70
C GLY A 86 4.03 -17.78 7.73
N ILE A 87 3.95 -16.49 7.39
CA ILE A 87 5.06 -15.53 7.55
C ILE A 87 5.71 -15.75 8.93
N THR A 88 6.97 -16.19 8.93
CA THR A 88 7.74 -16.50 10.15
C THR A 88 8.73 -15.42 10.52
N GLU A 89 8.97 -14.46 9.63
CA GLU A 89 9.92 -13.36 9.80
C GLU A 89 9.28 -12.04 9.35
N PRO A 90 9.71 -10.90 9.87
CA PRO A 90 9.25 -9.61 9.40
C PRO A 90 9.47 -9.43 7.90
N ALA A 91 8.46 -8.92 7.20
CA ALA A 91 8.51 -8.65 5.76
C ALA A 91 8.01 -7.24 5.47
N SER A 92 8.48 -6.66 4.36
CA SER A 92 8.07 -5.35 3.89
C SER A 92 7.90 -5.32 2.38
N VAL A 93 6.86 -4.62 1.93
CA VAL A 93 6.61 -4.35 0.51
C VAL A 93 6.15 -2.91 0.31
N VAL A 94 6.54 -2.32 -0.81
CA VAL A 94 5.96 -1.06 -1.28
C VAL A 94 4.92 -1.35 -2.34
N GLN A 95 3.70 -0.85 -2.14
CA GLN A 95 2.57 -1.11 -3.03
C GLN A 95 1.53 -0.01 -2.95
N MET A 96 0.46 -0.12 -3.74
CA MET A 96 -0.71 0.74 -3.59
C MET A 96 -1.63 0.22 -2.50
N VAL A 97 -2.02 1.11 -1.60
CA VAL A 97 -3.09 0.89 -0.63
C VAL A 97 -4.08 2.03 -0.77
N ARG A 98 -5.33 1.73 -1.11
CA ARG A 98 -6.38 2.73 -1.37
C ARG A 98 -5.93 3.83 -2.34
N GLY A 99 -5.24 3.41 -3.42
CA GLY A 99 -4.73 4.32 -4.45
C GLY A 99 -3.50 5.14 -4.07
N ARG A 100 -2.88 4.90 -2.91
CA ARG A 100 -1.69 5.64 -2.48
C ARG A 100 -0.50 4.70 -2.28
N ARG A 101 0.68 5.12 -2.76
CA ARG A 101 1.94 4.42 -2.48
C ARG A 101 2.19 4.35 -0.98
N SER A 102 2.29 3.13 -0.48
CA SER A 102 2.43 2.86 0.95
C SER A 102 3.46 1.78 1.19
N TYR A 103 4.20 1.94 2.29
CA TYR A 103 5.05 0.92 2.87
C TYR A 103 4.16 0.02 3.73
N VAL A 104 4.08 -1.26 3.38
CA VAL A 104 3.36 -2.27 4.16
C VAL A 104 4.38 -3.17 4.81
N ARG A 105 4.37 -3.23 6.13
CA ARG A 105 5.24 -4.09 6.93
C ARG A 105 4.39 -5.10 7.70
N THR A 106 4.89 -6.32 7.79
CA THR A 106 4.22 -7.40 8.49
C THR A 106 5.17 -8.10 9.43
N TRP A 107 4.71 -8.46 10.63
CA TRP A 107 5.43 -9.26 11.60
C TRP A 107 4.54 -10.42 12.05
N PRO A 108 5.09 -11.60 12.37
CA PRO A 108 4.31 -12.62 13.04
C PRO A 108 3.90 -12.15 14.43
N LEU A 109 2.69 -12.50 14.84
CA LEU A 109 2.24 -12.33 16.22
C LEU A 109 2.89 -13.36 17.14
N ASP A 110 3.26 -12.96 18.35
CA ASP A 110 3.66 -13.90 19.40
C ASP A 110 2.43 -14.72 19.86
N PRO A 111 2.38 -16.03 19.59
CA PRO A 111 1.23 -16.85 19.98
C PRO A 111 1.06 -16.95 21.49
N ALA A 112 2.14 -16.81 22.27
CA ALA A 112 2.05 -16.81 23.74
C ALA A 112 1.37 -15.55 24.27
N ALA A 113 1.58 -14.41 23.59
CA ALA A 113 0.97 -13.14 23.96
C ALA A 113 -0.48 -12.98 23.45
N PHE A 114 -0.79 -13.52 22.27
CA PHE A 114 -2.10 -13.38 21.62
C PHE A 114 -3.02 -14.58 21.74
N GLY A 115 -2.51 -15.73 22.22
CA GLY A 115 -3.24 -17.00 22.25
C GLY A 115 -3.54 -17.56 20.86
N THR A 116 -3.01 -16.97 19.80
CA THR A 116 -3.23 -17.38 18.41
C THR A 116 -2.08 -16.95 17.52
N ARG A 117 -1.92 -17.64 16.38
CA ARG A 117 -1.03 -17.19 15.31
C ARG A 117 -1.71 -16.12 14.49
N GLY A 118 -0.92 -15.28 13.84
CA GLY A 118 -1.41 -14.25 12.95
C GLY A 118 -0.33 -13.26 12.56
N LEU A 119 -0.74 -12.13 12.04
CA LEU A 119 0.15 -11.05 11.60
C LEU A 119 -0.19 -9.75 12.31
N PHE A 120 0.85 -9.04 12.68
CA PHE A 120 0.79 -7.60 12.87
C PHE A 120 1.11 -6.94 11.54
N VAL A 121 0.29 -5.98 11.12
CA VAL A 121 0.46 -5.25 9.87
C VAL A 121 0.51 -3.76 10.17
N MET A 122 1.47 -3.08 9.55
CA MET A 122 1.60 -1.63 9.57
C MET A 122 1.62 -1.10 8.14
N ILE A 123 0.90 -0.02 7.91
CA ILE A 123 0.76 0.65 6.61
C ILE A 123 1.09 2.12 6.82
N GLU A 124 2.11 2.58 6.10
CA GLU A 124 2.63 3.94 6.21
C GLU A 124 2.70 4.59 4.82
N PRO A 125 2.36 5.89 4.68
CA PRO A 125 2.55 6.59 3.41
C PRO A 125 4.02 6.59 2.98
N ALA A 126 4.27 6.24 1.71
CA ALA A 126 5.61 6.22 1.12
C ALA A 126 5.65 7.05 -0.16
N LEU A 127 5.18 8.31 -0.07
CA LEU A 127 5.04 9.19 -1.24
C LEU A 127 6.38 9.52 -1.92
N LEU A 128 7.48 9.45 -1.17
CA LEU A 128 8.83 9.63 -1.65
C LEU A 128 9.59 8.32 -1.57
N ARG A 129 10.43 8.06 -2.57
CA ARG A 129 11.36 6.94 -2.54
C ARG A 129 12.49 7.24 -1.56
N THR A 130 12.81 6.28 -0.69
CA THR A 130 13.96 6.37 0.22
C THR A 130 15.02 5.31 -0.09
N PRO A 131 16.32 5.58 0.10
CA PRO A 131 17.38 4.59 -0.22
C PRO A 131 17.33 3.29 0.60
N SER A 132 16.66 3.31 1.76
CA SER A 132 16.54 2.15 2.67
C SER A 132 15.34 1.25 2.37
N GLU A 133 14.69 1.39 1.21
CA GLU A 133 13.62 0.48 0.77
C GLU A 133 14.20 -0.90 0.41
N GLN A 134 14.62 -1.67 1.42
CA GLN A 134 14.82 -3.11 1.27
C GLN A 134 13.42 -3.75 1.28
N THR A 135 12.92 -4.08 0.10
CA THR A 135 11.65 -4.76 -0.10
C THR A 135 11.91 -6.26 -0.12
N PHE A 136 11.30 -6.98 0.81
CA PHE A 136 11.25 -8.45 0.78
C PHE A 136 10.07 -8.87 -0.10
N PRO A 137 10.11 -10.04 -0.77
CA PRO A 137 9.07 -10.40 -1.72
C PRO A 137 7.82 -10.91 -0.98
N LEU A 138 7.03 -9.99 -0.44
CA LEU A 138 5.62 -10.22 -0.14
C LEU A 138 4.80 -9.48 -1.20
N VAL A 139 4.38 -10.19 -2.25
CA VAL A 139 3.51 -9.61 -3.27
C VAL A 139 2.07 -9.67 -2.78
N VAL A 140 1.54 -8.55 -2.32
CA VAL A 140 0.11 -8.38 -2.07
C VAL A 140 -0.49 -7.59 -3.25
N ALA A 141 -1.75 -7.85 -3.60
CA ALA A 141 -2.44 -7.11 -4.64
C ALA A 141 -2.46 -5.64 -4.23
N SER A 142 -2.19 -4.80 -5.21
CA SER A 142 -2.30 -3.36 -5.06
C SER A 142 -3.77 -2.97 -5.06
N ASP A 143 -4.22 -2.34 -3.98
CA ASP A 143 -5.51 -1.64 -3.92
C ASP A 143 -5.33 -0.28 -4.61
N LEU A 144 -5.80 -0.21 -5.86
CA LEU A 144 -5.64 0.96 -6.71
C LEU A 144 -6.57 2.12 -6.31
N GLY A 145 -7.57 1.92 -5.45
CA GLY A 145 -8.48 2.97 -5.00
C GLY A 145 -9.05 3.80 -6.17
N GLU A 146 -8.81 5.11 -6.16
CA GLU A 146 -9.26 6.04 -7.23
C GLU A 146 -8.70 5.73 -8.63
N LEU A 147 -7.65 4.90 -8.72
CA LEU A 147 -7.07 4.44 -9.97
C LEU A 147 -7.75 3.17 -10.52
N GLU A 148 -8.61 2.49 -9.76
CA GLU A 148 -9.33 1.27 -10.19
C GLU A 148 -10.10 1.43 -11.52
N PRO A 149 -10.75 2.57 -11.83
CA PRO A 149 -11.45 2.76 -13.09
C PRO A 149 -10.53 2.78 -14.33
N LEU A 150 -9.22 2.95 -14.14
CA LEU A 150 -8.25 2.96 -15.22
C LEU A 150 -7.93 1.53 -15.67
N SER A 151 -8.00 1.30 -16.97
CA SER A 151 -7.47 0.08 -17.60
C SER A 151 -5.95 0.01 -17.45
N ARG A 152 -5.39 -1.19 -17.64
CA ARG A 152 -3.93 -1.40 -17.62
C ARG A 152 -3.17 -0.40 -18.49
N ARG A 153 -3.65 -0.17 -19.72
CA ARG A 153 -3.01 0.77 -20.65
C ARG A 153 -3.14 2.23 -20.21
N GLU A 154 -4.25 2.60 -19.57
CA GLU A 154 -4.43 3.94 -19.01
C GLU A 154 -3.51 4.18 -17.80
N LEU A 155 -3.27 3.17 -16.97
CA LEU A 155 -2.29 3.24 -15.87
C LEU A 155 -0.85 3.41 -16.38
N GLU A 156 -0.48 2.71 -17.46
CA GLU A 156 0.82 2.91 -18.13
C GLU A 156 0.96 4.34 -18.65
N VAL A 157 -0.07 4.83 -19.39
CA VAL A 157 -0.09 6.18 -19.98
C VAL A 157 -0.08 7.27 -18.91
N LEU A 158 -0.78 7.07 -17.79
CA LEU A 158 -0.73 7.96 -16.63
C LEU A 158 0.71 8.18 -16.16
N TRP A 159 1.47 7.09 -15.94
CA TRP A 159 2.84 7.17 -15.43
C TRP A 159 3.75 7.92 -16.40
N PHE A 160 3.74 7.58 -17.71
CA PHE A 160 4.58 8.27 -18.70
C PHE A 160 4.23 9.76 -18.84
N THR A 161 2.94 10.08 -18.87
CA THR A 161 2.47 11.47 -19.01
C THR A 161 2.87 12.30 -17.79
N ALA A 162 2.69 11.75 -16.58
CA ALA A 162 3.10 12.41 -15.35
C ALA A 162 4.63 12.52 -15.22
N ALA A 163 5.39 11.57 -15.76
CA ALA A 163 6.86 11.59 -15.81
C ALA A 163 7.43 12.60 -16.81
N GLY A 164 6.58 13.30 -17.58
CA GLY A 164 7.00 14.37 -18.49
C GLY A 164 7.07 13.98 -19.98
N LEU A 165 6.80 12.73 -20.35
CA LEU A 165 6.85 12.29 -21.75
C LEU A 165 5.70 12.88 -22.58
N SER A 166 5.99 13.33 -23.78
CA SER A 166 4.98 13.70 -24.78
C SER A 166 4.15 12.49 -25.23
N ALA A 167 3.01 12.76 -25.88
CA ALA A 167 2.21 11.68 -26.47
C ALA A 167 2.99 10.89 -27.53
N ALA A 168 3.91 11.55 -28.26
CA ALA A 168 4.77 10.90 -29.24
C ALA A 168 5.80 9.95 -28.58
N GLU A 169 6.53 10.42 -27.57
CA GLU A 169 7.50 9.59 -26.83
C GLU A 169 6.81 8.42 -26.11
N THR A 170 5.62 8.67 -25.55
CA THR A 170 4.81 7.63 -24.91
C THR A 170 4.35 6.60 -25.94
N ALA A 171 3.94 7.04 -27.13
CA ALA A 171 3.51 6.15 -28.21
C ALA A 171 4.65 5.27 -28.73
N GLU A 172 5.85 5.83 -28.88
CA GLU A 172 7.06 5.08 -29.21
C GLU A 172 7.38 4.04 -28.13
N THR A 173 7.41 4.46 -26.86
CA THR A 173 7.69 3.59 -25.71
C THR A 173 6.71 2.42 -25.60
N LEU A 174 5.44 2.66 -25.95
CA LEU A 174 4.36 1.67 -25.85
C LEU A 174 4.07 0.93 -27.16
N SER A 175 4.82 1.19 -28.23
CA SER A 175 4.59 0.65 -29.58
C SER A 175 3.13 0.83 -30.04
N ARG A 176 2.66 2.08 -30.00
CA ARG A 176 1.30 2.50 -30.37
C ARG A 176 1.33 3.74 -31.25
N SER A 177 0.18 4.08 -31.85
CA SER A 177 0.05 5.36 -32.55
C SER A 177 -0.10 6.50 -31.55
N VAL A 178 0.37 7.71 -31.92
CA VAL A 178 0.21 8.93 -31.12
C VAL A 178 -1.28 9.17 -30.82
N ARG A 179 -2.16 9.01 -31.82
CA ARG A 179 -3.60 9.18 -31.67
C ARG A 179 -4.21 8.22 -30.64
N THR A 180 -3.74 6.97 -30.58
CA THR A 180 -4.18 6.02 -29.55
C THR A 180 -3.76 6.49 -28.16
N VAL A 181 -2.53 6.98 -28.00
CA VAL A 181 -2.07 7.52 -26.71
C VAL A 181 -2.85 8.77 -26.31
N GLU A 182 -3.11 9.70 -27.23
CA GLU A 182 -3.94 10.89 -26.97
C GLU A 182 -5.34 10.50 -26.47
N ASN A 183 -5.95 9.49 -27.09
CA ASN A 183 -7.25 8.98 -26.64
C ASN A 183 -7.18 8.40 -25.22
N HIS A 184 -6.12 7.66 -24.88
CA HIS A 184 -5.91 7.18 -23.50
C HIS A 184 -5.69 8.33 -22.53
N ILE A 185 -4.90 9.35 -22.88
CA ILE A 185 -4.70 10.54 -22.05
C ILE A 185 -6.04 11.24 -21.79
N ALA A 186 -6.87 11.44 -22.83
CA ALA A 186 -8.19 12.03 -22.69
C ALA A 186 -9.11 11.20 -21.78
N SER A 187 -9.09 9.87 -21.94
CA SER A 187 -9.85 8.96 -21.07
C SER A 187 -9.38 9.01 -19.61
N VAL A 188 -8.07 9.06 -19.37
CA VAL A 188 -7.49 9.21 -18.02
C VAL A 188 -7.95 10.51 -17.37
N HIS A 189 -7.87 11.64 -18.09
CA HIS A 189 -8.36 12.94 -17.60
C HIS A 189 -9.83 12.85 -17.17
N ASN A 190 -10.68 12.29 -18.04
CA ASN A 190 -12.11 12.13 -17.76
C ASN A 190 -12.38 11.24 -16.55
N LYS A 191 -11.69 10.09 -16.44
CA LYS A 191 -11.90 9.12 -15.36
C LYS A 191 -11.39 9.62 -14.00
N LEU A 192 -10.32 10.41 -13.99
CA LEU A 192 -9.75 10.97 -12.77
C LEU A 192 -10.31 12.38 -12.44
N GLY A 193 -11.18 12.94 -13.29
CA GLY A 193 -11.75 14.27 -13.08
C GLY A 193 -10.73 15.42 -13.15
N VAL A 194 -9.59 15.21 -13.80
CA VAL A 194 -8.57 16.24 -14.02
C VAL A 194 -8.61 16.72 -15.47
N SER A 195 -8.29 17.98 -15.72
CA SER A 195 -8.45 18.59 -17.06
C SER A 195 -7.15 18.99 -17.72
N ARG A 196 -6.06 19.08 -16.95
CA ARG A 196 -4.76 19.55 -17.46
C ARG A 196 -3.64 18.58 -17.10
N ARG A 197 -2.62 18.53 -17.96
CA ARG A 197 -1.40 17.75 -17.73
C ARG A 197 -0.74 18.04 -16.39
N ALA A 198 -0.72 19.31 -15.96
CA ALA A 198 -0.18 19.70 -14.65
C ALA A 198 -0.99 19.11 -13.47
N GLU A 199 -2.32 19.06 -13.60
CA GLU A 199 -3.20 18.44 -12.61
C GLU A 199 -3.00 16.92 -12.58
N LEU A 200 -2.84 16.28 -13.74
CA LEU A 200 -2.53 14.86 -13.83
C LEU A 200 -1.17 14.51 -13.20
N THR A 201 -0.17 15.37 -13.42
CA THR A 201 1.16 15.23 -12.81
C THR A 201 1.07 15.38 -11.30
N ARG A 202 0.37 16.41 -10.81
CA ARG A 202 0.11 16.62 -9.39
C ARG A 202 -0.60 15.42 -8.77
N PHE A 203 -1.65 14.92 -9.41
CA PHE A 203 -2.36 13.72 -8.99
C PHE A 203 -1.40 12.53 -8.82
N ALA A 204 -0.58 12.25 -9.84
CA ALA A 204 0.38 11.14 -9.79
C ALA A 204 1.42 11.29 -8.67
N VAL A 205 1.88 12.52 -8.39
CA VAL A 205 2.78 12.81 -7.26
C VAL A 205 2.08 12.62 -5.92
N GLU A 206 0.87 13.17 -5.75
CA GLU A 206 0.09 13.08 -4.51
C GLU A 206 -0.29 11.63 -4.16
N HIS A 207 -0.39 10.75 -5.16
CA HIS A 207 -0.65 9.31 -4.99
C HIS A 207 0.64 8.47 -4.94
N GLY A 208 1.81 9.06 -5.15
CA GLY A 208 3.11 8.37 -5.14
C GLY A 208 3.35 7.48 -6.35
N VAL A 209 2.58 7.64 -7.44
CA VAL A 209 2.74 6.88 -8.69
C VAL A 209 4.13 7.08 -9.30
N LEU A 210 4.64 8.32 -9.29
CA LEU A 210 5.97 8.65 -9.81
C LEU A 210 7.13 8.23 -8.88
N ALA A 211 6.84 7.77 -7.67
CA ALA A 211 7.86 7.23 -6.77
C ALA A 211 8.13 5.74 -7.02
N PHE A 212 7.28 5.05 -7.81
CA PHE A 212 7.61 3.76 -8.39
C PHE A 212 8.54 3.94 -9.59
N THR A 213 9.53 3.04 -9.73
CA THR A 213 10.23 2.93 -11.02
C THR A 213 9.25 2.42 -12.08
N ARG A 214 9.63 2.57 -13.36
CA ARG A 214 8.84 2.06 -14.48
C ARG A 214 8.57 0.56 -14.35
N GLU A 215 9.58 -0.19 -13.92
CA GLU A 215 9.50 -1.65 -13.76
C GLU A 215 8.61 -2.06 -12.59
N GLU A 216 8.67 -1.34 -11.47
CA GLU A 216 7.78 -1.56 -10.33
C GLU A 216 6.33 -1.22 -10.69
N TRP A 217 6.11 -0.10 -11.39
CA TRP A 217 4.79 0.30 -11.83
C TRP A 217 4.19 -0.72 -12.82
N ALA A 218 4.99 -1.22 -13.76
CA ALA A 218 4.55 -2.27 -14.69
C ALA A 218 4.06 -3.53 -13.94
N LYS A 219 4.79 -3.97 -12.90
CA LYS A 219 4.37 -5.11 -12.07
C LYS A 219 3.05 -4.86 -11.35
N ILE A 220 2.84 -3.63 -10.84
CA ILE A 220 1.56 -3.23 -10.21
C ILE A 220 0.42 -3.30 -11.23
N VAL A 221 0.64 -2.77 -12.44
CA VAL A 221 -0.35 -2.77 -13.52
C VAL A 221 -0.70 -4.20 -13.98
N GLU A 222 0.29 -5.09 -14.05
CA GLU A 222 0.08 -6.50 -14.41
C GLU A 222 -0.78 -7.26 -13.39
N GLN A 223 -0.67 -6.90 -12.11
CA GLN A 223 -1.41 -7.54 -11.01
C GLN A 223 -2.84 -7.00 -10.84
N ALA A 224 -3.15 -5.86 -11.44
CA ALA A 224 -4.41 -5.15 -11.24
C ALA A 224 -5.59 -5.62 -12.12
N ALA A 225 -5.43 -6.63 -13.00
CA ALA A 225 -6.55 -7.18 -13.79
C ALA A 225 -6.64 -8.70 -13.76
#